data_AF-A0AAP4K6W9-F1
#
_entry.id   AF-A0AAP4K6W9-F1
#
_cell.length_a   1.000
_cell.length_b   1.000
_cell.length_c   1.000
_cell.angle_alpha   90.00
_cell.angle_beta   90.00
_cell.angle_gamma   90.00
#
_symmetry.space_group_name_H-M   'P 1'
#
loop_
_entity.id
_entity.type
_entity.pdbx_description
1 polymer ?
#
loop_
_entity_poly.entity_id
_entity_poly.type
_entity_poly.pdbx_seq_one_letter_code
_entity_poly.pdbx_strand_id
1 'polypeptide(L)'
;MNEAAGHPSRTPQLPQLSEIERARFHFATTDSQHLRPVRPLTPPTVGASSLRRSPAIRPYRDVLSQWQRHYSADRNHWHSAWRQANSNNPQIETRTDRALKATADLLEEATGLGQLTLELRSVPLPQFPDQAFRLSHLQHMTIDAAGLMEFPDAVQFADLETLTLARNPIRSLPASIASLSRLRELSIHACPELTELPEHLVSTDASGEHQGLVNLQSLRLERTGIRSLPASIANLQNLKRLQVRNSPLSTLGPAIHRLPKLEELDLQGCTALRNYPPIFGGSAPLKRLILKDCSNLLTLPLDIHRLTQLEKLDLRGCVNLSRLPSLIAQLPANCIILVPPHLQAQLERLRTVALERIEDTAQTMLSTVIDEERNPFLEGAPSYIPENRPPDTPTTFGEIPALQKMVQESRDRHFLQRVHDMAGPSPTVEDLSEEGLSRHYTNVSNWKAQQSAHLGIVDHLGQFVYHEGSQLDAATLAKAVQMWKTRELIVNAHPQDRARFPAFTLHIPEQVSDDSDDEQQTGPEPSGHQ
;
A
#
# COMPACT_ATOMS: atom_id res chain seq x y z
N MET A 1 -46.82 3.63 -34.14
CA MET A 1 -47.82 4.71 -34.01
C MET A 1 -48.27 4.70 -32.55
N ASN A 2 -48.07 5.70 -31.69
CA ASN A 2 -47.53 7.05 -31.79
C ASN A 2 -46.96 7.45 -30.41
N GLU A 3 -45.87 8.25 -30.45
CA GLU A 3 -45.57 9.49 -29.69
C GLU A 3 -45.84 9.53 -28.17
N ALA A 4 -44.85 9.69 -27.27
CA ALA A 4 -43.86 10.77 -27.07
C ALA A 4 -44.42 12.12 -26.59
N ALA A 5 -44.19 12.43 -25.29
CA ALA A 5 -43.90 13.74 -24.66
C ALA A 5 -44.14 13.63 -23.13
N GLY A 6 -43.35 14.10 -22.18
CA GLY A 6 -42.09 14.85 -22.11
C GLY A 6 -41.70 14.98 -20.62
N HIS A 7 -40.40 15.05 -20.32
CA HIS A 7 -39.85 15.21 -18.96
C HIS A 7 -40.01 16.65 -18.41
N PRO A 8 -39.83 16.87 -17.08
CA PRO A 8 -38.50 17.36 -16.64
C PRO A 8 -38.00 16.88 -15.26
N SER A 9 -36.70 16.57 -15.24
CA SER A 9 -35.64 16.95 -14.27
C SER A 9 -35.99 17.17 -12.79
N ARG A 10 -35.55 16.24 -11.91
CA ARG A 10 -35.47 16.42 -10.45
C ARG A 10 -34.07 16.87 -10.02
N THR A 11 -33.97 18.03 -9.38
CA THR A 11 -32.85 18.42 -8.50
C THR A 11 -33.04 17.80 -7.11
N PRO A 12 -31.97 17.39 -6.40
CA PRO A 12 -32.10 16.89 -5.03
C PRO A 12 -32.29 18.07 -4.07
N GLN A 13 -33.41 18.10 -3.34
CA GLN A 13 -33.67 19.04 -2.25
C GLN A 13 -32.86 18.65 -1.00
N LEU A 14 -32.15 19.62 -0.41
CA LEU A 14 -31.56 19.52 0.93
C LEU A 14 -32.66 19.40 2.00
N PRO A 15 -32.43 18.68 3.11
CA PRO A 15 -33.43 18.49 4.15
C PRO A 15 -33.78 19.82 4.84
N GLN A 16 -35.07 20.12 4.98
CA GLN A 16 -35.54 21.29 5.73
C GLN A 16 -35.51 21.00 7.23
N LEU A 17 -34.74 21.80 7.97
CA LEU A 17 -34.70 21.80 9.44
C LEU A 17 -36.04 22.29 10.02
N SER A 18 -36.43 21.73 11.16
CA SER A 18 -37.64 22.10 11.90
C SER A 18 -37.54 23.50 12.52
N GLU A 19 -38.68 24.13 12.82
CA GLU A 19 -38.72 25.48 13.44
C GLU A 19 -38.00 25.54 14.80
N ILE A 20 -37.95 24.42 15.53
CA ILE A 20 -37.25 24.30 16.82
C ILE A 20 -35.71 24.33 16.63
N GLU A 21 -35.21 23.83 15.49
CA GLU A 21 -33.78 23.82 15.16
C GLU A 21 -33.31 25.19 14.63
N ARG A 22 -34.19 25.96 13.97
CA ARG A 22 -33.93 27.36 13.58
C ARG A 22 -33.79 28.30 14.78
N ALA A 23 -34.51 28.04 15.88
CA ALA A 23 -34.49 28.88 17.07
C ALA A 23 -33.19 28.82 17.90
N ARG A 24 -32.29 27.85 17.64
CA ARG A 24 -31.00 27.72 18.35
C ARG A 24 -29.87 28.58 17.77
N PHE A 25 -30.05 29.15 16.58
CA PHE A 25 -29.02 29.89 15.86
C PHE A 25 -29.49 31.27 15.41
N HIS A 26 -30.01 32.12 16.31
CA HIS A 26 -29.99 33.58 16.08
C HIS A 26 -29.88 34.37 17.38
N PHE A 27 -28.83 35.20 17.45
CA PHE A 27 -28.59 36.22 18.46
C PHE A 27 -29.75 37.22 18.49
N ALA A 28 -30.35 37.42 19.67
CA ALA A 28 -31.40 38.39 19.89
C ALA A 28 -30.84 39.81 20.01
N THR A 29 -31.09 40.63 18.99
CA THR A 29 -31.35 42.06 19.14
C THR A 29 -32.84 42.24 19.42
N THR A 30 -33.22 42.67 20.62
CA THR A 30 -34.57 43.21 20.86
C THR A 30 -34.52 44.34 21.87
N ASP A 31 -35.04 45.48 21.42
CA ASP A 31 -35.60 46.56 22.21
C ASP A 31 -36.54 46.04 23.31
N SER A 32 -36.43 46.62 24.51
CA SER A 32 -37.45 46.53 25.55
C SER A 32 -37.85 47.95 25.95
N GLN A 33 -39.10 48.31 25.62
CA GLN A 33 -39.76 49.52 26.09
C GLN A 33 -40.29 49.26 27.50
N HIS A 34 -39.69 49.90 28.52
CA HIS A 34 -40.34 50.47 29.70
C HIS A 34 -39.23 51.02 30.61
N LEU A 35 -39.04 52.35 30.65
CA LEU A 35 -38.67 53.19 31.80
C LEU A 35 -38.43 54.65 31.34
N ARG A 36 -38.99 55.61 32.08
CA ARG A 36 -39.05 57.07 31.81
C ARG A 36 -37.69 57.79 31.97
N PRO A 37 -37.52 59.01 31.42
CA PRO A 37 -36.20 59.62 31.21
C PRO A 37 -35.68 60.37 32.45
N VAL A 38 -34.42 60.15 32.80
CA VAL A 38 -33.67 60.98 33.76
C VAL A 38 -32.52 61.65 33.01
N ARG A 39 -32.40 62.97 33.19
CA ARG A 39 -31.39 63.87 32.60
C ARG A 39 -29.95 63.38 32.84
N PRO A 40 -29.00 63.72 31.94
CA PRO A 40 -27.60 63.31 32.08
C PRO A 40 -26.94 64.07 33.23
N LEU A 41 -26.59 63.34 34.28
CA LEU A 41 -25.62 63.78 35.28
C LEU A 41 -24.22 63.38 34.79
N THR A 42 -23.35 64.38 34.71
CA THR A 42 -21.91 64.27 34.46
C THR A 42 -21.26 63.16 35.28
N PRO A 43 -20.34 62.35 34.72
CA PRO A 43 -19.66 61.32 35.49
C PRO A 43 -18.69 61.97 36.49
N PRO A 44 -18.58 61.41 37.71
CA PRO A 44 -17.60 61.85 38.69
C PRO A 44 -16.19 61.45 38.24
N THR A 45 -15.25 62.38 38.37
CA THR A 45 -13.82 62.18 38.23
C THR A 45 -13.36 61.19 39.31
N VAL A 46 -13.21 59.91 38.96
CA VAL A 46 -12.50 58.92 39.77
C VAL A 46 -11.41 58.33 38.90
N GLY A 47 -10.16 58.55 39.29
CA GLY A 47 -8.98 58.00 38.63
C GLY A 47 -9.05 56.48 38.59
N ALA A 48 -9.42 55.94 37.44
CA ALA A 48 -9.26 54.53 37.13
C ALA A 48 -8.02 54.41 36.25
N SER A 49 -6.94 53.94 36.88
CA SER A 49 -5.71 53.50 36.25
C SER A 49 -5.98 52.77 34.94
N SER A 50 -5.45 53.30 33.85
CA SER A 50 -5.27 52.60 32.59
C SER A 50 -4.41 51.36 32.83
N LEU A 51 -5.03 50.21 33.07
CA LEU A 51 -4.36 48.91 32.93
C LEU A 51 -4.17 48.61 31.45
N ARG A 52 -3.32 49.40 30.77
CA ARG A 52 -2.60 48.96 29.58
C ARG A 52 -1.40 48.14 30.05
N ARG A 53 -1.62 46.90 30.49
CA ARG A 53 -0.56 45.91 30.55
C ARG A 53 -0.70 45.00 29.34
N SER A 54 -0.04 45.35 28.25
CA SER A 54 0.49 44.30 27.38
C SER A 54 1.34 43.41 28.29
N PRO A 55 1.13 42.09 28.37
CA PRO A 55 2.02 41.24 29.15
C PRO A 55 3.40 41.34 28.50
N ALA A 56 4.36 41.95 29.20
CA ALA A 56 5.72 42.03 28.72
C ALA A 56 6.25 40.60 28.51
N ILE A 57 6.63 40.26 27.28
CA ILE A 57 7.23 38.95 26.98
C ILE A 57 8.56 38.87 27.73
N ARG A 58 8.69 37.88 28.62
CA ARG A 58 9.91 37.66 29.41
C ARG A 58 11.10 37.35 28.47
N PRO A 59 12.32 37.87 28.74
CA PRO A 59 13.53 37.49 28.02
C PRO A 59 13.73 35.97 28.03
N TYR A 60 14.14 35.38 26.90
CA TYR A 60 14.28 33.94 26.79
C TYR A 60 15.33 33.36 27.76
N ARG A 61 16.41 34.11 28.06
CA ARG A 61 17.41 33.72 29.06
C ARG A 61 16.82 33.52 30.46
N ASP A 62 15.85 34.35 30.84
CA ASP A 62 15.17 34.24 32.14
C ASP A 62 14.27 33.02 32.18
N VAL A 63 13.57 32.74 31.06
CA VAL A 63 12.76 31.52 30.89
C VAL A 63 13.64 30.27 31.01
N LEU A 64 14.76 30.22 30.29
CA LEU A 64 15.72 29.12 30.34
C LEU A 64 16.34 28.94 31.74
N SER A 65 16.64 30.04 32.43
CA SER A 65 17.18 30.00 33.80
C SER A 65 16.14 29.55 34.84
N GLN A 66 14.86 29.86 34.62
CA GLN A 66 13.76 29.33 35.42
C GLN A 66 13.55 27.84 35.15
N TRP A 67 13.54 27.43 33.87
CA TRP A 67 13.40 26.04 33.44
C TRP A 67 14.52 25.14 34.01
N GLN A 68 15.77 25.58 33.96
CA GLN A 68 16.91 24.86 34.56
C GLN A 68 16.73 24.64 36.06
N ARG A 69 16.36 25.68 36.82
CA ARG A 69 16.14 25.59 38.27
C ARG A 69 14.99 24.63 38.61
N HIS A 70 13.92 24.67 37.82
CA HIS A 70 12.78 23.80 38.01
C HIS A 70 13.17 22.32 37.83
N TYR A 71 13.77 21.94 36.70
CA TYR A 71 14.14 20.55 36.44
C TYR A 71 15.38 20.07 37.21
N SER A 72 16.22 20.98 37.70
CA SER A 72 17.27 20.61 38.67
C SER A 72 16.67 20.15 40.01
N ALA A 73 15.62 20.84 40.47
CA ALA A 73 14.92 20.54 41.72
C ALA A 73 13.95 19.36 41.58
N ASP A 74 13.15 19.31 40.50
CA ASP A 74 12.22 18.24 40.21
C ASP A 74 12.78 17.27 39.15
N ARG A 75 13.23 16.12 39.63
CA ARG A 75 13.88 15.07 38.82
C ARG A 75 12.95 13.90 38.52
N ASN A 76 11.68 14.00 38.88
CA ASN A 76 10.78 12.87 38.81
C ASN A 76 10.53 12.44 37.36
N HIS A 77 10.57 11.12 37.12
CA HIS A 77 10.30 10.42 35.86
C HIS A 77 11.30 10.66 34.71
N TRP A 78 11.72 11.90 34.44
CA TRP A 78 12.62 12.19 33.31
C TRP A 78 14.08 11.79 33.59
N HIS A 79 14.57 11.98 34.82
CA HIS A 79 16.00 11.87 35.12
C HIS A 79 16.50 10.43 35.02
N SER A 80 15.76 9.49 35.62
CA SER A 80 16.08 8.06 35.51
C SER A 80 16.00 7.58 34.06
N ALA A 81 14.99 8.01 33.30
CA ALA A 81 14.83 7.68 31.89
C ALA A 81 16.00 8.22 31.05
N TRP A 82 16.39 9.49 31.25
CA TRP A 82 17.56 10.10 30.60
C TRP A 82 18.85 9.35 30.94
N ARG A 83 19.07 9.00 32.22
CA ARG A 83 20.26 8.24 32.65
C ARG A 83 20.28 6.84 32.07
N GLN A 84 19.13 6.16 32.03
CA GLN A 84 19.01 4.80 31.48
C GLN A 84 19.28 4.81 29.96
N ALA A 85 18.69 5.75 29.23
CA ALA A 85 18.88 5.90 27.78
C ALA A 85 20.35 6.17 27.39
N ASN A 86 21.14 6.71 28.31
CA ASN A 86 22.56 7.04 28.14
C ASN A 86 23.51 6.14 28.96
N SER A 87 23.03 5.04 29.55
CA SER A 87 23.83 4.16 30.44
C SER A 87 25.11 3.60 29.79
N ASN A 88 25.10 3.40 28.47
CA ASN A 88 26.24 2.90 27.70
C ASN A 88 27.15 4.02 27.15
N ASN A 89 26.91 5.29 27.50
CA ASN A 89 27.69 6.43 27.01
C ASN A 89 28.44 7.10 28.18
N PRO A 90 29.67 6.65 28.52
CA PRO A 90 30.41 7.19 29.66
C PRO A 90 30.93 8.62 29.45
N GLN A 91 30.87 9.15 28.23
CA GLN A 91 31.44 10.46 27.86
C GLN A 91 30.46 11.62 28.02
N ILE A 92 29.18 11.36 28.33
CA ILE A 92 28.20 12.44 28.47
C ILE A 92 28.38 13.19 29.79
N GLU A 93 28.05 14.48 29.81
CA GLU A 93 27.99 15.23 31.07
C GLU A 93 26.83 14.67 31.92
N THR A 94 27.17 14.00 33.01
CA THR A 94 26.21 13.32 33.87
C THR A 94 25.75 14.17 35.06
N ARG A 95 26.41 15.30 35.34
CA ARG A 95 25.95 16.24 36.37
C ARG A 95 24.75 16.99 35.84
N THR A 96 23.61 16.75 36.50
CA THR A 96 22.29 17.26 36.10
C THR A 96 22.30 18.75 35.77
N ASP A 97 22.88 19.59 36.63
CA ASP A 97 22.88 21.05 36.43
C ASP A 97 23.66 21.49 35.20
N ARG A 98 24.82 20.88 34.95
CA ARG A 98 25.64 21.19 33.76
C ARG A 98 25.00 20.67 32.48
N ALA A 99 24.37 19.50 32.55
CA ALA A 99 23.66 18.92 31.43
C ALA A 99 22.42 19.76 31.05
N LEU A 100 21.62 20.19 32.03
CA LEU A 100 20.48 21.11 31.81
C LEU A 100 20.97 22.47 31.28
N LYS A 101 22.09 22.99 31.79
CA LYS A 101 22.70 24.21 31.28
C LYS A 101 23.12 24.07 29.81
N ALA A 102 23.73 22.94 29.44
CA ALA A 102 24.08 22.66 28.05
C ALA A 102 22.83 22.61 27.14
N THR A 103 21.75 21.96 27.59
CA THR A 103 20.46 22.01 26.86
C THR A 103 19.96 23.44 26.70
N ALA A 104 20.02 24.26 27.75
CA ALA A 104 19.56 25.64 27.69
C ALA A 104 20.40 26.50 26.72
N ASP A 105 21.72 26.29 26.68
CA ASP A 105 22.61 26.99 25.74
C ASP A 105 22.29 26.60 24.29
N LEU A 106 22.05 25.32 24.02
CA LEU A 106 21.63 24.84 22.69
C LEU A 106 20.26 25.40 22.27
N LEU A 107 19.30 25.46 23.19
CA LEU A 107 18.00 26.07 22.93
C LEU A 107 18.10 27.57 22.66
N GLU A 108 18.98 28.28 23.38
CA GLU A 108 19.25 29.69 23.13
C GLU A 108 19.88 29.91 21.74
N GLU A 109 20.90 29.12 21.39
CA GLU A 109 21.57 29.16 20.08
C GLU A 109 20.59 28.89 18.93
N ALA A 110 19.69 27.92 19.09
CA ALA A 110 18.68 27.58 18.09
C ALA A 110 17.63 28.67 17.84
N THR A 111 17.60 29.75 18.65
CA THR A 111 16.79 30.94 18.34
C THR A 111 17.48 31.92 17.37
N GLY A 112 18.75 31.69 17.06
CA GLY A 112 19.56 32.55 16.22
C GLY A 112 19.15 32.56 14.75
N LEU A 113 19.30 33.71 14.09
CA LEU A 113 19.03 33.85 12.66
C LEU A 113 19.91 32.89 11.84
N GLY A 114 19.28 32.08 10.99
CA GLY A 114 19.96 31.13 10.09
C GLY A 114 20.08 29.71 10.65
N GLN A 115 19.70 29.45 11.90
CA GLN A 115 19.62 28.09 12.41
C GLN A 115 18.38 27.40 11.84
N LEU A 116 18.56 26.28 11.16
CA LEU A 116 17.45 25.48 10.63
C LEU A 116 17.29 24.16 11.37
N THR A 117 18.25 23.81 12.22
CA THR A 117 18.35 22.50 12.86
C THR A 117 18.53 22.64 14.37
N LEU A 118 17.77 21.87 15.13
CA LEU A 118 18.00 21.65 16.56
C LEU A 118 18.31 20.17 16.80
N GLU A 119 19.53 19.87 17.24
CA GLU A 119 19.94 18.53 17.64
C GLU A 119 20.21 18.46 19.14
N LEU A 120 19.36 17.72 19.86
CA LEU A 120 19.50 17.45 21.28
C LEU A 120 19.77 15.96 21.47
N ARG A 121 21.05 15.59 21.48
CA ARG A 121 21.51 14.20 21.64
C ARG A 121 22.15 14.03 23.01
N SER A 122 21.56 13.15 23.82
CA SER A 122 22.05 12.80 25.17
C SER A 122 22.08 13.96 26.17
N VAL A 123 21.52 15.12 25.83
CA VAL A 123 21.31 16.27 26.72
C VAL A 123 19.88 16.26 27.26
N PRO A 124 19.64 16.53 28.55
CA PRO A 124 18.33 16.38 29.15
C PRO A 124 17.37 17.48 28.71
N LEU A 125 16.23 17.08 28.15
CA LEU A 125 15.09 17.94 27.80
C LEU A 125 13.81 17.26 28.30
N PRO A 126 13.44 17.43 29.59
CA PRO A 126 12.24 16.78 30.14
C PRO A 126 10.97 17.27 29.47
N GLN A 127 10.90 18.58 29.25
CA GLN A 127 9.88 19.30 28.48
C GLN A 127 10.53 20.53 27.84
N PHE A 128 9.90 21.06 26.80
CA PHE A 128 10.31 22.34 26.23
C PHE A 128 10.03 23.49 27.22
N PRO A 129 10.93 24.49 27.32
CA PRO A 129 10.62 25.73 28.03
C PRO A 129 9.45 26.49 27.37
N ASP A 130 8.81 27.36 28.15
CA ASP A 130 7.85 28.34 27.61
C ASP A 130 8.46 29.11 26.42
N GLN A 131 7.59 29.64 25.55
CA GLN A 131 7.98 30.38 24.36
C GLN A 131 8.69 29.53 23.28
N ALA A 132 8.33 28.24 23.17
CA ALA A 132 8.87 27.37 22.12
C ALA A 132 8.55 27.87 20.69
N PHE A 133 7.55 28.75 20.52
CA PHE A 133 7.31 29.51 19.27
C PHE A 133 8.52 30.28 18.75
N ARG A 134 9.56 30.53 19.56
CA ARG A 134 10.84 31.12 19.10
C ARG A 134 11.60 30.21 18.14
N LEU A 135 11.30 28.92 18.17
CA LEU A 135 11.89 27.87 17.33
C LEU A 135 11.03 27.56 16.11
N SER A 136 10.06 28.42 15.78
CA SER A 136 9.09 28.19 14.69
C SER A 136 9.70 28.08 13.30
N HIS A 137 10.89 28.66 13.13
CA HIS A 137 11.65 28.69 11.88
C HIS A 137 12.49 27.42 11.64
N LEU A 138 12.57 26.51 12.63
CA LEU A 138 13.33 25.28 12.50
C LEU A 138 12.68 24.34 11.49
N GLN A 139 13.51 23.73 10.64
CA GLN A 139 13.10 22.75 9.64
C GLN A 139 13.44 21.33 10.07
N HIS A 140 14.48 21.16 10.90
CA HIS A 140 14.95 19.84 11.34
C HIS A 140 15.09 19.80 12.86
N MET A 141 14.47 18.80 13.49
CA MET A 141 14.55 18.61 14.93
C MET A 141 14.85 17.15 15.27
N THR A 142 15.91 16.93 16.04
CA THR A 142 16.25 15.63 16.61
C THR A 142 16.34 15.74 18.12
N ILE A 143 15.57 14.91 18.83
CA ILE A 143 15.62 14.78 20.30
C ILE A 143 15.87 13.31 20.62
N ASP A 144 17.10 12.98 21.01
CA ASP A 144 17.57 11.62 21.20
C ASP A 144 18.14 11.42 22.61
N ALA A 145 17.60 10.45 23.35
CA ALA A 145 17.99 10.13 24.72
C ALA A 145 18.03 11.36 25.63
N ALA A 146 16.96 12.16 25.61
CA ALA A 146 16.84 13.42 26.32
C ALA A 146 15.94 13.34 27.57
N GLY A 147 15.26 12.20 27.79
CA GLY A 147 14.28 12.08 28.86
C GLY A 147 13.00 12.88 28.61
N LEU A 148 12.68 13.15 27.34
CA LEU A 148 11.49 13.91 26.95
C LEU A 148 10.21 13.17 27.36
N MET A 149 9.43 13.78 28.24
CA MET A 149 8.18 13.21 28.77
C MET A 149 6.98 13.56 27.88
N GLU A 150 6.96 14.76 27.32
CA GLU A 150 5.90 15.26 26.45
C GLU A 150 6.47 16.17 25.36
N PHE A 151 5.82 16.14 24.20
CA PHE A 151 6.08 17.10 23.12
C PHE A 151 5.05 18.23 23.23
N PRO A 152 5.47 19.51 23.17
CA PRO A 152 4.56 20.64 23.36
C PRO A 152 3.63 20.79 22.16
N ASP A 153 2.69 21.74 22.23
CA ASP A 153 1.82 22.04 21.10
C ASP A 153 2.64 22.29 19.82
N ALA A 154 2.49 21.38 18.86
CA ALA A 154 3.32 21.32 17.67
C ALA A 154 3.06 22.48 16.70
N VAL A 155 1.97 23.25 16.85
CA VAL A 155 1.72 24.48 16.08
C VAL A 155 2.89 25.47 16.19
N GLN A 156 3.66 25.39 17.28
CA GLN A 156 4.83 26.22 17.52
C GLN A 156 6.00 25.94 16.56
N PHE A 157 5.97 24.83 15.82
CA PHE A 157 7.05 24.38 14.94
C PHE A 157 6.58 24.23 13.48
N ALA A 158 5.79 25.20 13.00
CA ALA A 158 5.07 25.13 11.73
C ALA A 158 5.97 24.87 10.50
N ASP A 159 7.25 25.24 10.53
CA ASP A 159 8.18 25.05 9.41
C ASP A 159 8.92 23.71 9.41
N LEU A 160 8.67 22.82 10.39
CA LEU A 160 9.36 21.52 10.47
C LEU A 160 9.13 20.66 9.23
N GLU A 161 10.22 20.22 8.62
CA GLU A 161 10.27 19.23 7.55
C GLU A 161 10.63 17.83 8.08
N THR A 162 11.45 17.75 9.12
CA THR A 162 11.84 16.46 9.72
C THR A 162 11.83 16.51 11.24
N LEU A 163 11.17 15.53 11.87
CA LEU A 163 11.14 15.34 13.31
C LEU A 163 11.60 13.92 13.68
N THR A 164 12.65 13.84 14.50
CA THR A 164 13.14 12.58 15.06
C THR A 164 13.07 12.60 16.58
N LEU A 165 12.32 11.66 17.16
CA LEU A 165 12.25 11.41 18.61
C LEU A 165 12.83 10.02 18.89
N ALA A 166 13.92 9.93 19.64
CA ALA A 166 14.56 8.67 19.92
C ALA A 166 14.85 8.46 21.41
N ARG A 167 14.64 7.24 21.92
CA ARG A 167 15.02 6.84 23.29
C ARG A 167 14.46 7.78 24.37
N ASN A 168 13.19 8.15 24.28
CA ASN A 168 12.52 9.04 25.23
C ASN A 168 11.31 8.35 25.90
N PRO A 169 10.97 8.71 27.16
CA PRO A 169 9.80 8.22 27.88
C PRO A 169 8.49 8.92 27.45
N ILE A 170 8.39 9.37 26.19
CA ILE A 170 7.21 10.08 25.70
C ILE A 170 6.02 9.12 25.60
N ARG A 171 4.88 9.52 26.17
CA ARG A 171 3.66 8.69 26.26
C ARG A 171 2.67 8.91 25.13
N SER A 172 2.61 10.14 24.64
CA SER A 172 1.70 10.55 23.59
C SER A 172 2.31 11.67 22.76
N LEU A 173 1.84 11.82 21.52
CA LEU A 173 2.06 13.01 20.73
C LEU A 173 0.84 13.92 20.87
N PRO A 174 1.01 15.25 20.88
CA PRO A 174 -0.12 16.17 20.85
C PRO A 174 -0.90 16.01 19.55
N ALA A 175 -2.23 16.17 19.59
CA ALA A 175 -3.07 16.11 18.40
C ALA A 175 -2.65 17.14 17.34
N SER A 176 -2.10 18.28 17.77
CA SER A 176 -1.59 19.31 16.88
C SER A 176 -0.36 18.91 16.07
N ILE A 177 0.28 17.76 16.32
CA ILE A 177 1.30 17.21 15.41
C ILE A 177 0.77 17.08 13.98
N ALA A 178 -0.55 16.86 13.83
CA ALA A 178 -1.21 16.83 12.55
C ALA A 178 -1.08 18.16 11.79
N SER A 179 -0.99 19.30 12.47
CA SER A 179 -0.90 20.64 11.86
C SER A 179 0.41 20.91 11.10
N LEU A 180 1.42 20.04 11.25
CA LEU A 180 2.74 20.21 10.63
C LEU A 180 2.70 19.89 9.13
N SER A 181 2.08 20.79 8.36
CA SER A 181 1.83 20.59 6.93
C SER A 181 3.11 20.50 6.09
N ARG A 182 4.25 21.01 6.57
CA ARG A 182 5.56 20.88 5.91
C ARG A 182 6.31 19.59 6.24
N LEU A 183 5.86 18.83 7.24
CA LEU A 183 6.57 17.65 7.71
C LEU A 183 6.61 16.58 6.62
N ARG A 184 7.83 16.18 6.23
CA ARG A 184 8.11 15.13 5.24
C ARG A 184 8.51 13.83 5.92
N GLU A 185 9.22 13.91 7.05
CA GLU A 185 9.68 12.73 7.77
C GLU A 185 9.38 12.82 9.26
N LEU A 186 8.66 11.82 9.77
CA LEU A 186 8.44 11.61 11.21
C LEU A 186 9.06 10.28 11.61
N SER A 187 10.04 10.32 12.51
CA SER A 187 10.77 9.16 12.97
C SER A 187 10.71 9.06 14.49
N ILE A 188 10.13 7.98 15.00
CA ILE A 188 10.05 7.69 16.44
C ILE A 188 10.68 6.33 16.70
N HIS A 189 11.76 6.31 17.47
CA HIS A 189 12.54 5.10 17.72
C HIS A 189 12.77 4.87 19.21
N ALA A 190 12.53 3.66 19.71
CA ALA A 190 12.75 3.28 21.10
C ALA A 190 12.04 4.22 22.11
N CYS A 191 10.80 4.58 21.81
CA CYS A 191 9.88 5.27 22.72
C CYS A 191 8.80 4.27 23.17
N PRO A 192 9.10 3.38 24.14
CA PRO A 192 8.24 2.24 24.46
C PRO A 192 6.91 2.64 25.12
N GLU A 193 6.86 3.81 25.76
CA GLU A 193 5.65 4.32 26.41
C GLU A 193 4.66 4.97 25.41
N LEU A 194 5.06 5.21 24.16
CA LEU A 194 4.17 5.74 23.14
C LEU A 194 3.26 4.64 22.60
N THR A 195 2.01 4.59 23.07
CA THR A 195 1.07 3.50 22.77
C THR A 195 0.12 3.77 21.61
N GLU A 196 -0.02 5.03 21.20
CA GLU A 196 -0.94 5.44 20.15
C GLU A 196 -0.42 6.66 19.37
N LEU A 197 -0.92 6.82 18.15
CA LEU A 197 -0.81 8.07 17.39
C LEU A 197 -2.12 8.86 17.53
N PRO A 198 -2.09 10.18 17.36
CA PRO A 198 -3.31 10.98 17.27
C PRO A 198 -4.28 10.45 16.21
N GLU A 199 -5.58 10.46 16.52
CA GLU A 199 -6.62 9.84 15.68
C GLU A 199 -6.73 10.50 14.29
N HIS A 200 -6.54 11.81 14.21
CA HIS A 200 -6.68 12.59 12.99
C HIS A 200 -5.31 13.11 12.51
N LEU A 201 -4.63 12.33 11.67
CA LEU A 201 -3.36 12.74 11.03
C LEU A 201 -3.61 13.62 9.80
N VAL A 202 -4.71 13.36 9.10
CA VAL A 202 -5.22 14.14 7.96
C VAL A 202 -6.74 14.18 8.06
N SER A 203 -7.30 15.37 7.87
CA SER A 203 -8.73 15.62 7.67
C SER A 203 -8.97 16.11 6.24
N THR A 204 -10.19 15.90 5.74
CA THR A 204 -10.64 16.46 4.46
C THR A 204 -11.78 17.40 4.77
N ASP A 205 -11.69 18.65 4.34
CA ASP A 205 -12.76 19.61 4.55
C ASP A 205 -13.91 19.44 3.54
N ALA A 206 -14.98 20.23 3.71
CA ALA A 206 -16.16 20.17 2.84
C ALA A 206 -15.87 20.53 1.38
N SER A 207 -14.72 21.16 1.09
CA SER A 207 -14.29 21.50 -0.26
C SER A 207 -13.48 20.39 -0.93
N GLY A 208 -13.14 19.32 -0.19
CA GLY A 208 -12.31 18.23 -0.67
C GLY A 208 -10.81 18.46 -0.46
N GLU A 209 -10.42 19.58 0.15
CA GLU A 209 -9.02 19.89 0.44
C GLU A 209 -8.55 19.11 1.67
N HIS A 210 -7.33 18.57 1.59
CA HIS A 210 -6.72 17.84 2.68
C HIS A 210 -5.98 18.80 3.62
N GLN A 211 -6.22 18.67 4.91
CA GLN A 211 -5.52 19.37 5.98
C GLN A 211 -4.81 18.36 6.88
N GLY A 212 -3.66 18.74 7.41
CA GLY A 212 -2.88 17.89 8.31
C GLY A 212 -1.49 17.58 7.77
N LEU A 213 -1.02 16.34 7.99
CA LEU A 213 0.29 15.82 7.53
C LEU A 213 0.31 15.54 6.01
N VAL A 214 -0.14 16.49 5.21
CA VAL A 214 -0.36 16.34 3.77
C VAL A 214 0.92 16.11 2.98
N ASN A 215 2.08 16.58 3.47
CA ASN A 215 3.37 16.40 2.82
C ASN A 215 4.21 15.24 3.39
N LEU A 216 3.68 14.47 4.34
CA LEU A 216 4.43 13.39 4.97
C LEU A 216 4.75 12.29 3.96
N GLN A 217 6.03 11.98 3.81
CA GLN A 217 6.56 10.99 2.87
C GLN A 217 7.07 9.73 3.58
N SER A 218 7.56 9.86 4.80
CA SER A 218 8.14 8.77 5.57
C SER A 218 7.67 8.82 7.02
N LEU A 219 7.00 7.75 7.47
CA LEU A 219 6.61 7.53 8.86
C LEU A 219 7.34 6.30 9.40
N ARG A 220 8.20 6.48 10.40
CA ARG A 220 8.93 5.39 11.06
C ARG A 220 8.58 5.33 12.53
N LEU A 221 8.12 4.17 12.97
CA LEU A 221 7.72 3.87 14.34
C LEU A 221 8.41 2.57 14.73
N GLU A 222 9.54 2.66 15.43
CA GLU A 222 10.35 1.50 15.78
C GLU A 222 10.48 1.36 17.29
N ARG A 223 10.29 0.15 17.81
CA ARG A 223 10.39 -0.16 19.26
C ARG A 223 9.49 0.77 20.08
N THR A 224 8.25 0.96 19.63
CA THR A 224 7.21 1.74 20.31
C THR A 224 6.18 0.84 20.97
N GLY A 225 5.29 1.41 21.77
CA GLY A 225 4.14 0.71 22.37
C GLY A 225 2.91 0.64 21.45
N ILE A 226 3.02 1.06 20.18
CA ILE A 226 1.88 1.24 19.26
C ILE A 226 1.20 -0.09 18.94
N ARG A 227 -0.11 -0.17 19.19
CA ARG A 227 -0.93 -1.39 19.02
C ARG A 227 -1.80 -1.39 17.76
N SER A 228 -2.13 -0.22 17.25
CA SER A 228 -2.94 0.00 16.04
C SER A 228 -2.58 1.34 15.41
N LEU A 229 -2.84 1.50 14.12
CA LEU A 229 -2.71 2.77 13.41
C LEU A 229 -4.09 3.44 13.26
N PRO A 230 -4.18 4.78 13.34
CA PRO A 230 -5.45 5.47 13.17
C PRO A 230 -5.96 5.33 11.73
N ALA A 231 -7.30 5.30 11.54
CA ALA A 231 -7.90 5.14 10.22
C ALA A 231 -7.49 6.26 9.23
N SER A 232 -7.24 7.47 9.75
CA SER A 232 -6.77 8.62 8.97
C SER A 232 -5.40 8.41 8.31
N ILE A 233 -4.62 7.40 8.71
CA ILE A 233 -3.35 7.08 8.04
C ILE A 233 -3.54 6.80 6.56
N ALA A 234 -4.70 6.25 6.15
CA ALA A 234 -5.01 5.95 4.76
C ALA A 234 -5.21 7.21 3.89
N ASN A 235 -5.31 8.40 4.51
CA ASN A 235 -5.51 9.68 3.82
C ASN A 235 -4.20 10.45 3.57
N LEU A 236 -3.04 9.89 3.94
CA LEU A 236 -1.73 10.52 3.72
C LEU A 236 -1.32 10.45 2.24
N GLN A 237 -1.75 11.44 1.46
CA GLN A 237 -1.60 11.47 -0.02
C GLN A 237 -0.16 11.37 -0.53
N ASN A 238 0.82 11.72 0.29
CA ASN A 238 2.24 11.72 -0.07
C ASN A 238 3.08 10.64 0.61
N LEU A 239 2.49 9.77 1.43
CA LEU A 239 3.24 8.76 2.18
C LEU A 239 3.80 7.69 1.24
N LYS A 240 5.13 7.58 1.21
CA LYS A 240 5.87 6.60 0.39
C LYS A 240 6.37 5.43 1.21
N ARG A 241 6.76 5.67 2.46
CA ARG A 241 7.33 4.66 3.36
C ARG A 241 6.60 4.68 4.70
N LEU A 242 6.05 3.53 5.07
CA LEU A 242 5.51 3.28 6.40
C LEU A 242 6.29 2.13 7.04
N GLN A 243 7.00 2.43 8.12
CA GLN A 243 7.75 1.44 8.88
C GLN A 243 7.20 1.39 10.31
N VAL A 244 6.67 0.25 10.72
CA VAL A 244 6.27 -0.05 12.09
C VAL A 244 7.04 -1.29 12.53
N ARG A 245 8.14 -1.13 13.25
CA ARG A 245 9.07 -2.22 13.55
C ARG A 245 9.17 -2.51 15.03
N ASN A 246 9.25 -3.78 15.40
CA ASN A 246 9.47 -4.20 16.79
C ASN A 246 8.46 -3.56 17.77
N SER A 247 7.21 -3.38 17.31
CA SER A 247 6.12 -2.76 18.07
C SER A 247 4.97 -3.77 18.22
N PRO A 248 4.12 -3.66 19.26
CA PRO A 248 3.03 -4.60 19.52
C PRO A 248 1.81 -4.33 18.61
N LEU A 249 2.04 -4.02 17.33
CA LEU A 249 1.00 -3.79 16.34
C LEU A 249 0.18 -5.07 16.17
N SER A 250 -1.07 -5.03 16.62
CA SER A 250 -1.95 -6.20 16.70
C SER A 250 -2.89 -6.31 15.50
N THR A 251 -3.24 -5.15 14.90
CA THR A 251 -4.14 -5.05 13.77
C THR A 251 -3.62 -4.03 12.75
N LEU A 252 -3.95 -4.26 11.48
CA LEU A 252 -3.75 -3.33 10.38
C LEU A 252 -5.01 -3.36 9.51
N GLY A 253 -5.59 -2.20 9.20
CA GLY A 253 -6.80 -2.10 8.39
C GLY A 253 -6.51 -2.21 6.89
N PRO A 254 -7.44 -2.75 6.07
CA PRO A 254 -7.25 -2.89 4.62
C PRO A 254 -7.14 -1.55 3.88
N ALA A 255 -7.59 -0.45 4.48
CA ALA A 255 -7.46 0.89 3.92
C ALA A 255 -6.00 1.32 3.68
N ILE A 256 -5.02 0.67 4.30
CA ILE A 256 -3.59 0.92 4.04
C ILE A 256 -3.24 0.73 2.55
N HIS A 257 -3.94 -0.17 1.86
CA HIS A 257 -3.76 -0.44 0.44
C HIS A 257 -4.38 0.62 -0.49
N ARG A 258 -5.05 1.63 0.06
CA ARG A 258 -5.59 2.77 -0.70
C ARG A 258 -4.64 3.97 -0.73
N LEU A 259 -3.50 3.89 -0.06
CA LEU A 259 -2.50 4.96 -0.07
C LEU A 259 -1.89 5.12 -1.48
N PRO A 260 -2.07 6.28 -2.13
CA PRO A 260 -1.81 6.41 -3.57
C PRO A 260 -0.31 6.39 -3.94
N LYS A 261 0.57 6.61 -2.97
CA LYS A 261 2.03 6.69 -3.17
C LYS A 261 2.83 5.72 -2.30
N LEU A 262 2.17 4.80 -1.57
CA LEU A 262 2.88 3.90 -0.66
C LEU A 262 3.68 2.86 -1.44
N GLU A 263 5.01 2.95 -1.37
CA GLU A 263 5.96 2.07 -2.05
C GLU A 263 6.57 1.04 -1.10
N GLU A 264 6.71 1.35 0.18
CA GLU A 264 7.29 0.46 1.19
C GLU A 264 6.42 0.38 2.45
N LEU A 265 6.06 -0.84 2.82
CA LEU A 265 5.41 -1.18 4.08
C LEU A 265 6.28 -2.19 4.81
N ASP A 266 6.85 -1.77 5.93
CA ASP A 266 7.72 -2.59 6.75
C ASP A 266 7.13 -2.77 8.15
N LEU A 267 6.73 -4.00 8.46
CA LEU A 267 6.16 -4.39 9.73
C LEU A 267 7.11 -5.31 10.52
N GLN A 268 8.42 -5.26 10.24
CA GLN A 268 9.38 -6.23 10.79
C GLN A 268 9.30 -6.32 12.31
N GLY A 269 9.21 -7.54 12.86
CA GLY A 269 9.18 -7.76 14.30
C GLY A 269 7.89 -7.32 14.97
N CYS A 270 6.80 -7.08 14.22
CA CYS A 270 5.46 -6.90 14.77
C CYS A 270 4.89 -8.26 15.23
N THR A 271 5.42 -8.76 16.35
CA THR A 271 5.10 -10.09 16.88
C THR A 271 3.66 -10.22 17.38
N ALA A 272 2.92 -9.12 17.57
CA ALA A 272 1.50 -9.16 17.93
C ALA A 272 0.57 -9.31 16.71
N LEU A 273 1.08 -9.09 15.48
CA LEU A 273 0.27 -9.12 14.26
C LEU A 273 -0.07 -10.56 13.90
N ARG A 274 -1.37 -10.88 13.90
CA ARG A 274 -1.85 -12.23 13.60
C ARG A 274 -2.27 -12.43 12.15
N ASN A 275 -2.84 -11.42 11.50
CA ASN A 275 -3.30 -11.52 10.13
C ASN A 275 -2.88 -10.27 9.37
N TYR A 276 -2.40 -10.45 8.13
CA TYR A 276 -2.24 -9.34 7.21
C TYR A 276 -3.59 -9.03 6.54
N PRO A 277 -4.00 -7.75 6.41
CA PRO A 277 -5.32 -7.41 5.90
C PRO A 277 -5.48 -7.76 4.40
N PRO A 278 -6.72 -8.02 3.94
CA PRO A 278 -7.01 -8.16 2.51
C PRO A 278 -6.70 -6.91 1.70
N ILE A 279 -6.36 -7.10 0.43
CA ILE A 279 -6.03 -5.99 -0.47
C ILE A 279 -7.30 -5.31 -1.00
N PHE A 280 -8.35 -6.09 -1.29
CA PHE A 280 -9.59 -5.67 -1.93
C PHE A 280 -9.30 -4.83 -3.20
N GLY A 281 -10.03 -3.73 -3.42
CA GLY A 281 -9.77 -2.79 -4.52
C GLY A 281 -8.64 -1.79 -4.25
N GLY A 282 -7.73 -2.08 -3.32
CA GLY A 282 -6.56 -1.23 -3.05
C GLY A 282 -5.61 -1.17 -4.26
N SER A 283 -5.09 0.02 -4.55
CA SER A 283 -4.24 0.31 -5.70
C SER A 283 -2.90 0.95 -5.31
N ALA A 284 -2.49 0.83 -4.04
CA ALA A 284 -1.21 1.31 -3.58
C ALA A 284 -0.06 0.73 -4.44
N PRO A 285 0.87 1.56 -4.95
CA PRO A 285 2.00 1.13 -5.78
C PRO A 285 3.11 0.48 -4.93
N LEU A 286 2.73 -0.54 -4.13
CA LEU A 286 3.59 -1.15 -3.12
C LEU A 286 4.64 -2.04 -3.79
N LYS A 287 5.91 -1.69 -3.59
CA LYS A 287 7.07 -2.42 -4.10
C LYS A 287 7.67 -3.35 -3.05
N ARG A 288 7.62 -2.97 -1.78
CA ARG A 288 8.27 -3.72 -0.69
C ARG A 288 7.29 -3.97 0.44
N LEU A 289 7.02 -5.25 0.71
CA LEU A 289 6.26 -5.70 1.87
C LEU A 289 7.17 -6.56 2.76
N ILE A 290 7.55 -6.01 3.92
CA ILE A 290 8.42 -6.69 4.88
C ILE A 290 7.58 -7.08 6.09
N LEU A 291 7.36 -8.38 6.28
CA LEU A 291 6.70 -8.98 7.44
C LEU A 291 7.70 -9.84 8.23
N LYS A 292 8.99 -9.63 8.01
CA LYS A 292 10.06 -10.41 8.63
C LYS A 292 9.92 -10.41 10.16
N ASP A 293 10.13 -11.56 10.79
CA ASP A 293 10.08 -11.75 12.24
C ASP A 293 8.71 -11.42 12.87
N CYS A 294 7.62 -11.35 12.07
CA CYS A 294 6.24 -11.35 12.56
C CYS A 294 5.85 -12.77 13.02
N SER A 295 6.41 -13.20 14.15
CA SER A 295 6.39 -14.59 14.58
C SER A 295 4.99 -15.17 14.83
N ASN A 296 3.99 -14.37 15.19
CA ASN A 296 2.60 -14.80 15.38
C ASN A 296 1.68 -14.57 14.16
N LEU A 297 2.24 -14.21 13.00
CA LEU A 297 1.47 -14.09 11.77
C LEU A 297 0.95 -15.48 11.35
N LEU A 298 -0.36 -15.63 11.27
CA LEU A 298 -1.07 -16.88 10.97
C LEU A 298 -1.45 -16.98 9.49
N THR A 299 -1.87 -15.86 8.90
CA THR A 299 -2.40 -15.84 7.53
C THR A 299 -1.95 -14.61 6.73
N LEU A 300 -1.79 -14.84 5.43
CA LEU A 300 -1.80 -13.81 4.39
C LEU A 300 -3.16 -13.86 3.67
N PRO A 301 -3.63 -12.74 3.10
CA PRO A 301 -4.90 -12.71 2.41
C PRO A 301 -4.83 -13.47 1.07
N LEU A 302 -5.95 -14.04 0.65
CA LEU A 302 -6.04 -14.79 -0.61
C LEU A 302 -5.79 -13.91 -1.85
N ASP A 303 -6.08 -12.62 -1.75
CA ASP A 303 -5.93 -11.63 -2.81
C ASP A 303 -4.57 -10.91 -2.80
N ILE A 304 -3.54 -11.48 -2.15
CA ILE A 304 -2.18 -10.91 -2.11
C ILE A 304 -1.59 -10.64 -3.49
N HIS A 305 -2.00 -11.41 -4.51
CA HIS A 305 -1.60 -11.26 -5.91
C HIS A 305 -2.01 -9.90 -6.53
N ARG A 306 -2.92 -9.15 -5.88
CA ARG A 306 -3.32 -7.80 -6.31
C ARG A 306 -2.22 -6.76 -6.10
N LEU A 307 -1.17 -7.07 -5.34
CA LEU A 307 0.05 -6.25 -5.24
C LEU A 307 0.91 -6.40 -6.52
N THR A 308 0.41 -5.88 -7.63
CA THR A 308 0.95 -6.07 -8.99
C THR A 308 2.31 -5.41 -9.23
N GLN A 309 2.75 -4.51 -8.34
CA GLN A 309 4.04 -3.83 -8.41
C GLN A 309 5.06 -4.34 -7.37
N LEU A 310 4.74 -5.43 -6.67
CA LEU A 310 5.59 -5.93 -5.59
C LEU A 310 6.90 -6.48 -6.14
N GLU A 311 8.02 -5.94 -5.66
CA GLU A 311 9.39 -6.36 -5.99
C GLU A 311 9.99 -7.23 -4.88
N LYS A 312 9.48 -7.11 -3.65
CA LYS A 312 9.96 -7.89 -2.52
C LYS A 312 8.86 -8.19 -1.50
N LEU A 313 8.73 -9.47 -1.16
CA LEU A 313 7.93 -10.00 -0.06
C LEU A 313 8.84 -10.75 0.92
N ASP A 314 9.01 -10.24 2.14
CA ASP A 314 9.86 -10.88 3.15
C ASP A 314 9.01 -11.42 4.31
N LEU A 315 8.92 -12.75 4.40
CA LEU A 315 8.17 -13.51 5.41
C LEU A 315 9.10 -14.32 6.34
N ARG A 316 10.44 -14.12 6.25
CA ARG A 316 11.39 -14.87 7.09
C ARG A 316 11.07 -14.63 8.56
N GLY A 317 11.16 -15.68 9.40
CA GLY A 317 10.82 -15.56 10.82
C GLY A 317 9.31 -15.56 11.14
N CYS A 318 8.42 -15.63 10.15
CA CYS A 318 6.99 -15.88 10.34
C CYS A 318 6.73 -17.37 10.66
N VAL A 319 7.22 -17.83 11.81
CA VAL A 319 7.23 -19.25 12.18
C VAL A 319 5.84 -19.88 12.32
N ASN A 320 4.81 -19.08 12.65
CA ASN A 320 3.42 -19.55 12.79
C ASN A 320 2.58 -19.40 11.51
N LEU A 321 3.16 -18.92 10.40
CA LEU A 321 2.45 -18.83 9.13
C LEU A 321 2.27 -20.25 8.58
N SER A 322 1.06 -20.77 8.66
CA SER A 322 0.79 -22.19 8.38
C SER A 322 0.83 -22.54 6.90
N ARG A 323 0.43 -21.62 6.02
CA ARG A 323 0.33 -21.84 4.58
C ARG A 323 0.49 -20.53 3.81
N LEU A 324 0.99 -20.63 2.59
CA LEU A 324 0.93 -19.55 1.60
C LEU A 324 -0.41 -19.61 0.83
N PRO A 325 -1.02 -18.46 0.47
CA PRO A 325 -2.13 -18.41 -0.48
C PRO A 325 -1.74 -19.02 -1.82
N SER A 326 -2.62 -19.78 -2.48
CA SER A 326 -2.32 -20.42 -3.77
C SER A 326 -1.96 -19.40 -4.86
N LEU A 327 -2.65 -18.25 -4.86
CA LEU A 327 -2.41 -17.17 -5.82
C LEU A 327 -1.12 -16.37 -5.55
N ILE A 328 -0.33 -16.72 -4.52
CA ILE A 328 0.98 -16.07 -4.29
C ILE A 328 1.93 -16.26 -5.48
N ALA A 329 1.75 -17.34 -6.25
CA ALA A 329 2.51 -17.60 -7.47
C ALA A 329 2.21 -16.60 -8.60
N GLN A 330 1.13 -15.82 -8.50
CA GLN A 330 0.78 -14.77 -9.46
C GLN A 330 1.36 -13.39 -9.10
N LEU A 331 2.09 -13.27 -7.99
CA LEU A 331 2.91 -12.09 -7.70
C LEU A 331 3.96 -11.90 -8.80
N PRO A 332 4.47 -10.67 -9.02
CA PRO A 332 5.53 -10.40 -9.99
C PRO A 332 6.65 -11.44 -9.93
N ALA A 333 7.09 -11.98 -11.05
CA ALA A 333 8.11 -13.02 -11.10
C ALA A 333 9.49 -12.51 -10.71
N ASN A 334 9.75 -11.21 -10.94
CA ASN A 334 10.89 -10.51 -10.39
C ASN A 334 10.72 -10.19 -8.89
N CYS A 335 9.56 -10.47 -8.30
CA CYS A 335 9.35 -10.33 -6.87
C CYS A 335 10.18 -11.36 -6.12
N ILE A 336 11.08 -10.86 -5.28
CA ILE A 336 11.85 -11.70 -4.39
C ILE A 336 10.96 -12.07 -3.20
N ILE A 337 10.48 -13.32 -3.20
CA ILE A 337 9.68 -13.89 -2.11
C ILE A 337 10.62 -14.69 -1.19
N LEU A 338 10.80 -14.20 0.04
CA LEU A 338 11.59 -14.85 1.08
C LEU A 338 10.65 -15.47 2.12
N VAL A 339 10.67 -16.80 2.26
CA VAL A 339 9.77 -17.54 3.17
C VAL A 339 10.53 -18.18 4.33
N PRO A 340 9.85 -18.53 5.43
CA PRO A 340 10.45 -19.38 6.46
C PRO A 340 10.70 -20.80 5.91
N PRO A 341 11.66 -21.56 6.48
CA PRO A 341 12.09 -22.84 5.94
C PRO A 341 10.96 -23.85 5.70
N HIS A 342 9.95 -23.90 6.58
CA HIS A 342 8.83 -24.84 6.47
C HIS A 342 7.86 -24.54 5.31
N LEU A 343 7.91 -23.33 4.74
CA LEU A 343 7.08 -22.94 3.59
C LEU A 343 7.84 -22.96 2.26
N GLN A 344 9.16 -23.21 2.27
CA GLN A 344 9.96 -23.22 1.03
C GLN A 344 9.44 -24.27 0.04
N ALA A 345 9.21 -25.50 0.51
CA ALA A 345 8.69 -26.57 -0.34
C ALA A 345 7.27 -26.25 -0.87
N GLN A 346 6.44 -25.57 -0.07
CA GLN A 346 5.11 -25.14 -0.53
C GLN A 346 5.21 -24.07 -1.62
N LEU A 347 6.10 -23.08 -1.47
CA LEU A 347 6.32 -22.04 -2.46
C LEU A 347 6.75 -22.63 -3.81
N GLU A 348 7.70 -23.57 -3.82
CA GLU A 348 8.15 -24.19 -5.07
C GLU A 348 7.06 -25.07 -5.71
N ARG A 349 6.26 -25.79 -4.91
CA ARG A 349 5.08 -26.51 -5.42
C ARG A 349 4.07 -25.56 -6.06
N LEU A 350 3.76 -24.42 -5.42
CA LEU A 350 2.81 -23.44 -5.97
C LEU A 350 3.31 -22.83 -7.29
N ARG A 351 4.62 -22.59 -7.42
CA ARG A 351 5.23 -22.15 -8.67
C ARG A 351 5.13 -23.21 -9.77
N THR A 352 5.37 -24.46 -9.41
CA THR A 352 5.28 -25.60 -10.35
C THR A 352 3.84 -25.79 -10.84
N VAL A 353 2.88 -25.84 -9.92
CA VAL A 353 1.44 -25.97 -10.24
C VAL A 353 0.96 -24.79 -11.10
N ALA A 354 1.47 -23.58 -10.89
CA ALA A 354 1.12 -22.44 -11.72
C ALA A 354 1.59 -22.60 -13.18
N LEU A 355 2.77 -23.20 -13.40
CA LEU A 355 3.28 -23.52 -14.74
C LEU A 355 2.53 -24.68 -15.38
N GLU A 356 2.29 -25.76 -14.63
CA GLU A 356 1.52 -26.92 -15.09
C GLU A 356 0.12 -26.50 -15.52
N ARG A 357 -0.56 -25.64 -14.75
CA ARG A 357 -1.90 -25.16 -15.12
C ARG A 357 -1.92 -24.42 -16.46
N ILE A 358 -0.87 -23.68 -16.82
CA ILE A 358 -0.76 -23.01 -18.12
C ILE A 358 -0.62 -24.06 -19.23
N GLU A 359 0.19 -25.09 -18.99
CA GLU A 359 0.39 -26.21 -19.92
C GLU A 359 -0.89 -27.01 -20.12
N ASP A 360 -1.53 -27.44 -19.04
CA ASP A 360 -2.78 -28.22 -19.06
C ASP A 360 -3.89 -27.46 -19.77
N THR A 361 -4.05 -26.17 -19.46
CA THR A 361 -5.06 -25.33 -20.16
C THR A 361 -4.78 -25.25 -21.65
N ALA A 362 -3.50 -25.09 -22.05
CA ALA A 362 -3.14 -25.07 -23.47
C ALA A 362 -3.43 -26.42 -24.14
N GLN A 363 -3.16 -27.53 -23.45
CA GLN A 363 -3.43 -28.87 -23.96
C GLN A 363 -4.94 -29.12 -24.13
N THR A 364 -5.76 -28.72 -23.16
CA THR A 364 -7.23 -28.82 -23.27
C THR A 364 -7.74 -27.96 -24.42
N MET A 365 -7.23 -26.73 -24.59
CA MET A 365 -7.58 -25.88 -25.73
C MET A 365 -7.22 -26.54 -27.08
N LEU A 366 -6.06 -27.20 -27.17
CA LEU A 366 -5.65 -27.91 -28.39
C LEU A 366 -6.58 -29.09 -28.68
N SER A 367 -6.98 -29.86 -27.66
CA SER A 367 -7.94 -30.95 -27.83
C SER A 367 -9.32 -30.44 -28.26
N THR A 368 -9.81 -29.34 -27.67
CA THR A 368 -11.05 -28.69 -28.11
C THR A 368 -11.00 -28.25 -29.59
N VAL A 369 -9.85 -27.78 -30.05
CA VAL A 369 -9.65 -27.44 -31.46
C VAL A 369 -9.60 -28.71 -32.31
N ILE A 370 -8.74 -29.66 -32.01
CA ILE A 370 -8.45 -30.77 -32.93
C ILE A 370 -9.53 -31.85 -32.90
N ASP A 371 -10.00 -32.21 -31.70
CA ASP A 371 -10.85 -33.38 -31.48
C ASP A 371 -12.34 -33.00 -31.51
N GLU A 372 -12.70 -31.83 -30.97
CA GLU A 372 -14.09 -31.36 -30.94
C GLU A 372 -14.44 -30.38 -32.07
N GLU A 373 -13.45 -29.96 -32.86
CA GLU A 373 -13.60 -28.98 -33.95
C GLU A 373 -14.13 -27.62 -33.49
N ARG A 374 -13.95 -27.25 -32.22
CA ARG A 374 -14.51 -26.04 -31.60
C ARG A 374 -13.48 -24.95 -31.41
N ASN A 375 -13.94 -23.70 -31.42
CA ASN A 375 -13.09 -22.54 -31.17
C ASN A 375 -13.11 -22.12 -29.68
N PRO A 376 -12.00 -22.25 -28.94
CA PRO A 376 -11.94 -21.94 -27.51
C PRO A 376 -11.92 -20.43 -27.18
N PHE A 377 -11.85 -19.55 -28.19
CA PHE A 377 -11.78 -18.10 -28.01
C PHE A 377 -13.09 -17.37 -28.30
N LEU A 378 -14.16 -18.09 -28.60
CA LEU A 378 -15.46 -17.53 -28.95
C LEU A 378 -16.55 -18.05 -28.00
N GLU A 379 -17.45 -17.16 -27.59
CA GLU A 379 -18.57 -17.51 -26.73
C GLU A 379 -19.48 -18.54 -27.40
N GLY A 380 -19.91 -19.56 -26.64
CA GLY A 380 -20.68 -20.69 -27.17
C GLY A 380 -19.88 -21.69 -28.02
N ALA A 381 -18.55 -21.52 -28.14
CA ALA A 381 -17.58 -22.40 -28.80
C ALA A 381 -18.14 -23.17 -30.02
N PRO A 382 -18.63 -22.47 -31.07
CA PRO A 382 -19.15 -23.12 -32.27
C PRO A 382 -18.02 -23.85 -33.02
N SER A 383 -18.41 -24.76 -33.91
CA SER A 383 -17.43 -25.41 -34.79
C SER A 383 -16.70 -24.36 -35.64
N TYR A 384 -15.40 -24.52 -35.89
CA TYR A 384 -14.70 -23.70 -36.88
C TYR A 384 -14.83 -24.26 -38.31
N ILE A 385 -15.48 -25.42 -38.50
CA ILE A 385 -15.72 -25.95 -39.84
C ILE A 385 -16.89 -25.18 -40.47
N PRO A 386 -16.74 -24.55 -41.66
CA PRO A 386 -17.80 -23.73 -42.28
C PRO A 386 -19.16 -24.42 -42.38
N GLU A 387 -19.17 -25.73 -42.62
CA GLU A 387 -20.38 -26.53 -42.86
C GLU A 387 -21.18 -26.83 -41.58
N ASN A 388 -20.52 -26.78 -40.42
CA ASN A 388 -21.09 -27.15 -39.12
C ASN A 388 -21.50 -25.91 -38.29
N ARG A 389 -21.51 -24.74 -38.91
CA ARG A 389 -21.68 -23.44 -38.24
C ARG A 389 -23.10 -22.90 -38.30
N PRO A 390 -23.59 -22.28 -37.21
CA PRO A 390 -24.78 -21.43 -37.30
C PRO A 390 -24.55 -20.28 -38.31
N PRO A 391 -25.61 -19.86 -39.04
CA PRO A 391 -25.53 -18.67 -39.87
C PRO A 391 -25.13 -17.45 -39.02
N ASP A 392 -24.33 -16.56 -39.59
CA ASP A 392 -23.80 -15.34 -38.96
C ASP A 392 -22.68 -15.53 -37.92
N THR A 393 -22.07 -16.73 -37.82
CA THR A 393 -20.86 -16.92 -37.00
C THR A 393 -19.59 -16.40 -37.69
N PRO A 394 -18.61 -15.87 -36.93
CA PRO A 394 -17.31 -15.45 -37.47
C PRO A 394 -16.65 -16.55 -38.31
N THR A 395 -16.16 -16.17 -39.50
CA THR A 395 -15.47 -17.06 -40.44
C THR A 395 -13.97 -16.82 -40.52
N THR A 396 -13.51 -15.66 -40.08
CA THR A 396 -12.12 -15.23 -40.16
C THR A 396 -11.54 -14.82 -38.81
N PHE A 397 -10.21 -14.76 -38.74
CA PHE A 397 -9.45 -14.38 -37.55
C PHE A 397 -9.84 -13.02 -36.95
N GLY A 398 -10.00 -12.02 -37.83
CA GLY A 398 -10.20 -10.62 -37.44
C GLY A 398 -11.58 -10.33 -36.86
N GLU A 399 -12.55 -11.22 -37.09
CA GLU A 399 -13.91 -11.08 -36.55
C GLU A 399 -14.01 -11.47 -35.07
N ILE A 400 -12.97 -12.13 -34.52
CA ILE A 400 -12.92 -12.55 -33.13
C ILE A 400 -12.04 -11.59 -32.32
N PRO A 401 -12.59 -10.81 -31.38
CA PRO A 401 -11.84 -9.76 -30.67
C PRO A 401 -10.59 -10.25 -29.95
N ALA A 402 -10.63 -11.44 -29.33
CA ALA A 402 -9.49 -12.03 -28.64
C ALA A 402 -8.35 -12.36 -29.62
N LEU A 403 -8.66 -12.93 -30.78
CA LEU A 403 -7.67 -13.26 -31.81
C LEU A 403 -7.10 -12.00 -32.45
N GLN A 404 -7.95 -11.02 -32.77
CA GLN A 404 -7.50 -9.72 -33.31
C GLN A 404 -6.48 -9.07 -32.38
N LYS A 405 -6.77 -9.08 -31.07
CA LYS A 405 -5.86 -8.55 -30.07
C LYS A 405 -4.55 -9.33 -30.02
N MET A 406 -4.57 -10.66 -30.04
CA MET A 406 -3.34 -11.46 -30.09
C MET A 406 -2.52 -11.22 -31.35
N VAL A 407 -3.15 -10.99 -32.50
CA VAL A 407 -2.45 -10.59 -33.74
C VAL A 407 -1.78 -9.23 -33.54
N GLN A 408 -2.46 -8.26 -32.94
CA GLN A 408 -1.87 -6.95 -32.62
C GLN A 408 -0.69 -7.07 -31.63
N GLU A 409 -0.88 -7.82 -30.54
CA GLU A 409 0.14 -8.09 -29.52
C GLU A 409 1.35 -8.81 -30.13
N SER A 410 1.16 -9.75 -31.07
CA SER A 410 2.26 -10.44 -31.73
C SER A 410 3.15 -9.53 -32.59
N ARG A 411 2.65 -8.36 -33.00
CA ARG A 411 3.40 -7.34 -33.73
C ARG A 411 4.03 -6.30 -32.80
N ASP A 412 3.71 -6.35 -31.52
CA ASP A 412 4.25 -5.45 -30.53
C ASP A 412 5.72 -5.80 -30.22
N ARG A 413 6.61 -4.80 -30.29
CA ARG A 413 8.04 -5.00 -30.10
C ARG A 413 8.38 -5.55 -28.70
N HIS A 414 7.61 -5.19 -27.68
CA HIS A 414 7.86 -5.69 -26.32
C HIS A 414 7.50 -7.15 -26.20
N PHE A 415 6.36 -7.56 -26.77
CA PHE A 415 5.99 -8.97 -26.83
C PHE A 415 7.08 -9.79 -27.56
N LEU A 416 7.51 -9.36 -28.75
CA LEU A 416 8.58 -10.03 -29.50
C LEU A 416 9.89 -10.13 -28.72
N GLN A 417 10.26 -9.05 -28.02
CA GLN A 417 11.44 -9.07 -27.16
C GLN A 417 11.29 -10.09 -26.03
N ARG A 418 10.13 -10.17 -25.38
CA ARG A 418 9.87 -11.15 -24.31
C ARG A 418 9.91 -12.59 -24.80
N VAL A 419 9.36 -12.87 -25.98
CA VAL A 419 9.46 -14.21 -26.60
C VAL A 419 10.93 -14.56 -26.83
N HIS A 420 11.71 -13.61 -27.34
CA HIS A 420 13.15 -13.80 -27.55
C HIS A 420 13.91 -14.03 -26.24
N ASP A 421 13.67 -13.20 -25.22
CA ASP A 421 14.28 -13.32 -23.89
C ASP A 421 13.95 -14.67 -23.25
N MET A 422 12.71 -15.14 -23.41
CA MET A 422 12.24 -16.43 -22.88
C MET A 422 12.84 -17.63 -23.61
N ALA A 423 13.06 -17.54 -24.93
CA ALA A 423 13.70 -18.60 -25.71
C ALA A 423 15.21 -18.68 -25.46
N GLY A 424 15.86 -17.56 -25.13
CA GLY A 424 17.30 -17.49 -24.90
C GLY A 424 18.14 -17.73 -26.17
N PRO A 425 19.47 -17.84 -26.04
CA PRO A 425 20.35 -18.10 -27.17
C PRO A 425 20.09 -19.49 -27.79
N SER A 426 20.40 -19.64 -29.08
CA SER A 426 20.25 -20.93 -29.77
C SER A 426 21.09 -22.01 -29.07
N PRO A 427 20.54 -23.22 -28.86
CA PRO A 427 21.27 -24.31 -28.20
C PRO A 427 22.59 -24.61 -28.92
N THR A 428 23.67 -24.81 -28.16
CA THR A 428 24.97 -25.20 -28.72
C THR A 428 25.15 -26.72 -28.65
N VAL A 429 25.99 -27.29 -29.52
CA VAL A 429 26.31 -28.73 -29.49
C VAL A 429 27.37 -28.95 -28.42
N GLU A 430 27.00 -29.60 -27.32
CA GLU A 430 27.93 -29.89 -26.21
C GLU A 430 28.47 -31.33 -26.25
N ASP A 431 27.71 -32.26 -26.83
CA ASP A 431 28.04 -33.69 -26.88
C ASP A 431 27.83 -34.22 -28.32
N LEU A 432 28.90 -34.79 -28.88
CA LEU A 432 28.95 -35.35 -30.24
C LEU A 432 28.56 -36.84 -30.31
N SER A 433 28.18 -37.45 -29.18
CA SER A 433 27.61 -38.80 -29.16
C SER A 433 26.25 -38.83 -29.89
N GLU A 434 25.82 -40.01 -30.31
CA GLU A 434 24.52 -40.20 -30.99
C GLU A 434 23.35 -39.74 -30.10
N GLU A 435 23.39 -40.05 -28.80
CA GLU A 435 22.41 -39.58 -27.81
C GLU A 435 22.52 -38.06 -27.54
N GLY A 436 23.73 -37.50 -27.60
CA GLY A 436 24.00 -36.07 -27.48
C GLY A 436 23.44 -35.28 -28.66
N LEU A 437 23.65 -35.76 -29.88
CA LEU A 437 23.11 -35.19 -31.12
C LEU A 437 21.58 -35.28 -31.15
N SER A 438 21.00 -36.42 -30.77
CA SER A 438 19.54 -36.56 -30.69
C SER A 438 18.92 -35.56 -29.71
N ARG A 439 19.50 -35.40 -28.50
CA ARG A 439 19.06 -34.39 -27.54
C ARG A 439 19.23 -32.97 -28.08
N HIS A 440 20.34 -32.69 -28.75
CA HIS A 440 20.59 -31.40 -29.36
C HIS A 440 19.55 -31.05 -30.43
N TYR A 441 19.21 -31.98 -31.34
CA TYR A 441 18.18 -31.75 -32.35
C TYR A 441 16.81 -31.47 -31.73
N THR A 442 16.41 -32.20 -30.69
CA THR A 442 15.17 -31.94 -29.95
C THR A 442 15.19 -30.55 -29.30
N ASN A 443 16.29 -30.16 -28.67
CA ASN A 443 16.44 -28.84 -28.04
C ASN A 443 16.36 -27.71 -29.08
N VAL A 444 17.01 -27.86 -30.25
CA VAL A 444 16.94 -26.88 -31.35
C VAL A 444 15.52 -26.77 -31.90
N SER A 445 14.82 -27.91 -32.04
CA SER A 445 13.42 -27.92 -32.48
C SER A 445 12.51 -27.17 -31.50
N ASN A 446 12.62 -27.46 -30.20
CA ASN A 446 11.85 -26.79 -29.16
C ASN A 446 12.16 -25.28 -29.10
N TRP A 447 13.44 -24.91 -29.21
CA TRP A 447 13.85 -23.51 -29.28
C TRP A 447 13.24 -22.78 -30.47
N LYS A 448 13.26 -23.38 -31.68
CA LYS A 448 12.61 -22.81 -32.87
C LYS A 448 11.09 -22.70 -32.71
N ALA A 449 10.46 -23.69 -32.11
CA ALA A 449 9.02 -23.68 -31.84
C ALA A 449 8.65 -22.52 -30.90
N GLN A 450 9.43 -22.31 -29.83
CA GLN A 450 9.24 -21.22 -28.87
C GLN A 450 9.53 -19.85 -29.49
N GLN A 451 10.61 -19.72 -30.28
CA GLN A 451 10.95 -18.47 -30.98
C GLN A 451 9.89 -18.08 -32.02
N SER A 452 9.18 -19.05 -32.58
CA SER A 452 8.12 -18.82 -33.58
C SER A 452 6.71 -18.83 -33.00
N ALA A 453 6.55 -18.84 -31.67
CA ALA A 453 5.27 -19.09 -30.98
C ALA A 453 4.25 -17.93 -31.02
N HIS A 454 4.29 -17.08 -32.04
CA HIS A 454 3.38 -15.95 -32.21
C HIS A 454 2.72 -15.92 -33.60
N LEU A 455 1.65 -15.14 -33.73
CA LEU A 455 0.82 -15.13 -34.94
C LEU A 455 1.38 -14.26 -36.09
N GLY A 456 2.13 -13.20 -35.76
CA GLY A 456 2.51 -12.14 -36.70
C GLY A 456 3.88 -12.28 -37.39
N ILE A 457 4.54 -13.44 -37.38
CA ILE A 457 5.80 -13.60 -38.12
C ILE A 457 5.53 -13.73 -39.62
N VAL A 458 6.54 -13.31 -40.37
CA VAL A 458 6.61 -13.37 -41.81
C VAL A 458 7.37 -14.64 -42.20
N ASP A 459 6.82 -15.44 -43.10
CA ASP A 459 7.49 -16.62 -43.63
C ASP A 459 8.73 -16.26 -44.49
N HIS A 460 9.41 -17.28 -45.00
CA HIS A 460 10.59 -17.12 -45.87
C HIS A 460 10.32 -16.36 -47.18
N LEU A 461 9.04 -16.13 -47.53
CA LEU A 461 8.60 -15.43 -48.73
C LEU A 461 8.15 -14.00 -48.45
N GLY A 462 8.25 -13.52 -47.20
CA GLY A 462 7.82 -12.16 -46.89
C GLY A 462 6.31 -12.05 -46.60
N GLN A 463 5.58 -13.16 -46.41
CA GLN A 463 4.15 -13.17 -46.11
C GLN A 463 3.85 -13.47 -44.64
N PHE A 464 2.92 -12.73 -44.04
CA PHE A 464 2.47 -13.02 -42.67
C PHE A 464 1.84 -14.42 -42.60
N VAL A 465 2.29 -15.25 -41.65
CA VAL A 465 1.77 -16.61 -41.47
C VAL A 465 0.27 -16.57 -41.12
N TYR A 466 -0.16 -15.65 -40.26
CA TYR A 466 -1.57 -15.45 -39.91
C TYR A 466 -1.93 -13.95 -39.82
N HIS A 467 -3.08 -13.57 -40.39
CA HIS A 467 -3.58 -12.19 -40.41
C HIS A 467 -5.11 -12.15 -40.22
N GLU A 468 -5.69 -10.96 -40.03
CA GLU A 468 -7.13 -10.80 -39.76
C GLU A 468 -8.04 -11.48 -40.80
N GLY A 469 -7.67 -11.47 -42.09
CA GLY A 469 -8.41 -12.18 -43.14
C GLY A 469 -8.16 -13.69 -43.25
N SER A 470 -7.36 -14.31 -42.38
CA SER A 470 -7.12 -15.76 -42.41
C SER A 470 -8.39 -16.52 -42.02
N GLN A 471 -8.70 -17.60 -42.75
CA GLN A 471 -9.83 -18.48 -42.44
C GLN A 471 -9.60 -19.20 -41.11
N LEU A 472 -10.68 -19.47 -40.37
CA LEU A 472 -10.62 -20.29 -39.17
C LEU A 472 -10.50 -21.77 -39.55
N ASP A 473 -9.37 -22.38 -39.17
CA ASP A 473 -9.10 -23.81 -39.31
C ASP A 473 -8.31 -24.33 -38.08
N ALA A 474 -8.08 -25.65 -38.04
CA ALA A 474 -7.37 -26.28 -36.92
C ALA A 474 -5.94 -25.73 -36.75
N ALA A 475 -5.23 -25.48 -37.85
CA ALA A 475 -3.83 -25.07 -37.83
C ALA A 475 -3.68 -23.64 -37.31
N THR A 476 -4.51 -22.73 -37.81
CA THR A 476 -4.58 -21.36 -37.35
C THR A 476 -4.96 -21.27 -35.87
N LEU A 477 -6.00 -22.00 -35.44
CA LEU A 477 -6.42 -22.00 -34.03
C LEU A 477 -5.38 -22.63 -33.12
N ALA A 478 -4.74 -23.74 -33.52
CA ALA A 478 -3.63 -24.32 -32.76
C ALA A 478 -2.47 -23.34 -32.57
N LYS A 479 -2.16 -22.52 -33.57
CA LYS A 479 -1.17 -21.44 -33.41
C LYS A 479 -1.65 -20.37 -32.43
N ALA A 480 -2.93 -20.01 -32.46
CA ALA A 480 -3.50 -19.08 -31.49
C ALA A 480 -3.43 -19.61 -30.05
N VAL A 481 -3.64 -20.92 -29.83
CA VAL A 481 -3.42 -21.56 -28.52
C VAL A 481 -1.95 -21.45 -28.08
N GLN A 482 -1.00 -21.72 -28.98
CA GLN A 482 0.44 -21.59 -28.66
C GLN A 482 0.83 -20.14 -28.34
N MET A 483 0.26 -19.16 -29.05
CA MET A 483 0.43 -17.73 -28.75
C MET A 483 -0.15 -17.39 -27.37
N TRP A 484 -1.35 -17.88 -27.05
CA TRP A 484 -1.97 -17.70 -25.74
C TRP A 484 -1.09 -18.29 -24.62
N LYS A 485 -0.62 -19.52 -24.78
CA LYS A 485 0.27 -20.21 -23.83
C LYS A 485 1.54 -19.40 -23.60
N THR A 486 2.21 -19.00 -24.68
CA THR A 486 3.43 -18.18 -24.65
C THR A 486 3.19 -16.87 -23.92
N ARG A 487 2.05 -16.21 -24.19
CA ARG A 487 1.63 -14.98 -23.51
C ARG A 487 1.43 -15.21 -22.00
N GLU A 488 0.77 -16.28 -21.59
CA GLU A 488 0.58 -16.58 -20.16
C GLU A 488 1.89 -16.99 -19.46
N LEU A 489 2.79 -17.71 -20.14
CA LEU A 489 4.14 -18.00 -19.63
C LEU A 489 4.96 -16.72 -19.46
N ILE A 490 4.93 -15.80 -20.44
CA ILE A 490 5.58 -14.48 -20.33
C ILE A 490 5.01 -13.73 -19.14
N VAL A 491 3.68 -13.68 -18.97
CA VAL A 491 3.05 -12.97 -17.86
C VAL A 491 3.32 -13.67 -16.53
N ASN A 492 3.40 -15.00 -16.48
CA ASN A 492 3.80 -15.75 -15.28
C ASN A 492 5.26 -15.45 -14.89
N ALA A 493 6.14 -15.29 -15.89
CA ALA A 493 7.55 -14.91 -15.70
C ALA A 493 7.78 -13.39 -15.60
N HIS A 494 6.78 -12.55 -15.91
CA HIS A 494 6.81 -11.09 -15.83
C HIS A 494 5.39 -10.50 -15.60
N PRO A 495 4.79 -10.62 -14.41
CA PRO A 495 3.41 -10.22 -14.12
C PRO A 495 3.11 -8.73 -14.27
N GLN A 496 4.13 -7.86 -14.27
CA GLN A 496 3.99 -6.46 -14.67
C GLN A 496 3.46 -6.31 -16.11
N ASP A 497 3.73 -7.29 -16.98
CA ASP A 497 3.25 -7.31 -18.35
C ASP A 497 1.75 -7.67 -18.42
N ARG A 498 1.10 -8.10 -17.32
CA ARG A 498 -0.35 -8.39 -17.27
C ARG A 498 -1.21 -7.19 -17.64
N ALA A 499 -0.78 -5.97 -17.31
CA ALA A 499 -1.47 -4.75 -17.71
C ALA A 499 -1.46 -4.53 -19.23
N ARG A 500 -0.40 -4.99 -19.90
CA ARG A 500 -0.22 -4.92 -21.36
C ARG A 500 -0.88 -6.10 -22.07
N PHE A 501 -0.83 -7.28 -21.45
CA PHE A 501 -1.39 -8.54 -21.93
C PHE A 501 -2.47 -9.04 -20.95
N PRO A 502 -3.68 -8.44 -20.97
CA PRO A 502 -4.75 -8.85 -20.08
C PRO A 502 -5.32 -10.22 -20.46
N ALA A 503 -5.78 -10.99 -19.47
CA ALA A 503 -6.31 -12.33 -19.68
C ALA A 503 -7.52 -12.32 -20.63
N PHE A 504 -7.63 -13.39 -21.41
CA PHE A 504 -8.80 -13.65 -22.25
C PHE A 504 -9.74 -14.63 -21.53
N THR A 505 -11.04 -14.44 -21.74
CA THR A 505 -12.02 -15.48 -21.41
C THR A 505 -11.82 -16.64 -22.38
N LEU A 506 -11.71 -17.85 -21.84
CA LEU A 506 -11.61 -19.08 -22.61
C LEU A 506 -12.93 -19.84 -22.48
N HIS A 507 -13.39 -20.41 -23.59
CA HIS A 507 -14.63 -21.16 -23.69
C HIS A 507 -14.30 -22.61 -24.02
N ILE A 508 -13.82 -23.33 -23.00
CA ILE A 508 -13.45 -24.73 -23.08
C ILE A 508 -14.60 -25.53 -22.46
N PRO A 509 -15.12 -26.58 -23.12
CA PRO A 509 -16.11 -27.45 -22.49
C PRO A 509 -15.54 -28.09 -21.23
N GLU A 510 -16.34 -28.18 -20.17
CA GLU A 510 -15.94 -28.92 -18.97
C GLU A 510 -15.74 -30.38 -19.37
N GLN A 511 -14.55 -30.93 -19.10
CA GLN A 511 -14.38 -32.37 -19.12
C GLN A 511 -15.31 -32.92 -18.05
N VAL A 512 -16.31 -33.71 -18.45
CA VAL A 512 -17.06 -34.56 -17.53
C VAL A 512 -16.03 -35.47 -16.90
N SER A 513 -15.64 -35.18 -15.65
CA SER A 513 -14.88 -36.11 -14.84
C SER A 513 -15.78 -37.32 -14.62
N ASP A 514 -15.47 -38.40 -15.35
CA ASP A 514 -16.06 -39.72 -15.16
C ASP A 514 -15.50 -40.27 -13.83
N ASP A 515 -15.94 -39.71 -12.70
CA ASP A 515 -15.88 -40.38 -11.39
C ASP A 515 -16.97 -41.46 -11.40
N SER A 516 -16.68 -42.56 -12.10
CA SER A 516 -17.41 -43.81 -12.01
C SER A 516 -16.55 -44.90 -11.35
N ASP A 517 -16.00 -44.57 -10.19
CA ASP A 517 -15.74 -45.56 -9.13
C ASP A 517 -16.98 -45.60 -8.22
N ASP A 518 -18.03 -46.29 -8.65
CA ASP A 518 -18.97 -46.96 -7.75
C ASP A 518 -19.92 -47.87 -8.55
N GLU A 519 -19.47 -49.10 -8.79
CA GLU A 519 -20.35 -50.21 -9.15
C GLU A 519 -20.24 -51.31 -8.08
N GLN A 520 -21.21 -51.33 -7.14
CA GLN A 520 -22.28 -52.35 -7.09
C GLN A 520 -22.70 -52.80 -5.68
N GLN A 521 -24.02 -53.09 -5.61
CA GLN A 521 -24.79 -53.92 -4.65
C GLN A 521 -25.36 -53.18 -3.42
N THR A 522 -26.67 -53.07 -3.18
CA THR A 522 -27.88 -53.78 -3.66
C THR A 522 -29.14 -52.94 -3.37
N GLY A 523 -30.16 -52.98 -4.25
CA GLY A 523 -31.55 -52.60 -3.92
C GLY A 523 -32.26 -53.64 -3.01
N PRO A 524 -33.58 -53.52 -2.70
CA PRO A 524 -34.61 -52.86 -3.51
C PRO A 524 -35.58 -51.89 -2.78
N GLU A 525 -36.17 -51.03 -3.60
CA GLU A 525 -37.48 -50.32 -3.61
C GLU A 525 -38.60 -50.66 -2.56
N PRO A 526 -39.78 -49.98 -2.58
CA PRO A 526 -40.09 -48.53 -2.66
C PRO A 526 -41.25 -48.13 -1.72
N SER A 527 -41.46 -46.84 -1.43
CA SER A 527 -42.82 -46.30 -1.15
C SER A 527 -42.88 -44.78 -0.99
N GLY A 528 -43.54 -44.12 -1.94
CA GLY A 528 -44.79 -43.40 -1.68
C GLY A 528 -44.77 -42.04 -0.96
N HIS A 529 -45.14 -41.00 -1.70
CA HIS A 529 -45.97 -39.86 -1.31
C HIS A 529 -45.61 -39.06 -0.03
N GLN A 530 -45.05 -37.86 -0.20
CA GLN A 530 -45.77 -36.57 -0.21
C GLN A 530 -44.79 -35.41 -0.43
#